data_AF-A0AAW0Q3G7-F1
#
_entry.id   AF-A0AAW0Q3G7-F1
#
_cell.length_a   1.000
_cell.length_b   1.000
_cell.length_c   1.000
_cell.angle_alpha   90.00
_cell.angle_beta   90.00
_cell.angle_gamma   90.00
#
_symmetry.space_group_name_H-M   'P 1'
#
loop_
_entity.id
_entity.type
_entity.pdbx_description
1 polymer ?
#
loop_
_entity_poly.entity_id
_entity_poly.type
_entity_poly.pdbx_seq_one_letter_code
_entity_poly.pdbx_strand_id
1 'polypeptide(L)'
;MDGKADVKFVLFFDCSNEVCIDRCLERGKSSGRTDDNRESLQKRIQTYLQSTRPIIDLYQTQGKVRTVDASRSVEEVFADVKAVLDKEG
;
A
#
# COMPACT_ATOMS: atom_id res chain seq x y z
N MET A 1 -31.23 4.44 1.78
CA MET A 1 -29.97 3.95 1.19
C MET A 1 -29.17 3.36 2.33
N ASP A 2 -29.43 2.09 2.66
CA ASP A 2 -28.87 1.43 3.84
C ASP A 2 -27.87 0.37 3.35
N GLY A 3 -26.59 0.50 3.72
CA GLY A 3 -25.54 -0.46 3.31
C GLY A 3 -24.25 0.11 2.72
N LYS A 4 -23.98 1.42 2.77
CA LYS A 4 -22.66 1.97 2.39
C LYS A 4 -21.76 2.07 3.63
N ALA A 5 -20.57 1.48 3.57
CA ALA A 5 -19.56 1.62 4.62
C ALA A 5 -19.14 3.10 4.74
N ASP A 6 -19.11 3.63 5.98
CA ASP A 6 -18.52 4.93 6.26
C ASP A 6 -17.00 4.81 6.30
N VAL A 7 -16.36 5.09 5.16
CA VAL A 7 -14.91 5.09 5.03
C VAL A 7 -14.37 6.41 5.56
N LYS A 8 -13.70 6.39 6.73
CA LYS A 8 -13.06 7.56 7.34
C LYS A 8 -11.95 8.11 6.45
N PHE A 9 -10.96 7.28 6.14
CA PHE A 9 -9.86 7.59 5.24
C PHE A 9 -9.22 6.30 4.72
N VAL A 10 -8.34 6.44 3.73
CA VAL A 10 -7.46 5.42 3.17
C VAL A 10 -6.04 5.71 3.62
N LEU A 11 -5.44 4.77 4.35
CA LEU A 11 -4.01 4.79 4.66
C LEU A 11 -3.26 4.19 3.47
N PHE A 12 -2.49 5.02 2.76
CA PHE A 12 -1.79 4.62 1.55
C PHE A 12 -0.28 4.55 1.78
N PHE A 13 0.30 3.36 1.71
CA PHE A 13 1.74 3.16 1.75
C PHE A 13 2.33 3.34 0.35
N ASP A 14 3.10 4.41 0.17
CA ASP A 14 3.75 4.70 -1.10
C ASP A 14 5.21 4.25 -1.07
N CYS A 15 5.63 3.55 -2.12
CA CYS A 15 6.97 2.98 -2.23
C CYS A 15 7.26 2.68 -3.69
N SER A 16 8.52 2.84 -4.11
CA SER A 16 8.90 2.52 -5.49
C SER A 16 8.64 1.05 -5.81
N ASN A 17 8.37 0.78 -7.09
CA ASN A 17 8.17 -0.58 -7.60
C ASN A 17 9.40 -1.47 -7.34
N GLU A 18 10.60 -0.91 -7.45
CA GLU A 18 11.85 -1.64 -7.23
C GLU A 18 11.97 -2.12 -5.78
N VAL A 19 11.75 -1.24 -4.81
CA VAL A 19 11.79 -1.60 -3.38
C VAL A 19 10.69 -2.62 -3.06
N CYS A 20 9.50 -2.50 -3.65
CA CYS A 20 8.43 -3.50 -3.50
C CYS A 20 8.83 -4.87 -4.05
N ILE A 21 9.46 -4.92 -5.22
CA ILE A 21 9.92 -6.15 -5.86
C ILE A 21 11.00 -6.80 -5.00
N ASP A 22 12.02 -6.05 -4.59
CA ASP A 22 13.14 -6.57 -3.82
C ASP A 22 12.67 -7.17 -2.49
N ARG A 23 11.79 -6.47 -1.77
CA ARG A 23 11.19 -6.99 -0.52
C ARG A 23 10.41 -8.28 -0.74
N CYS A 24 9.68 -8.40 -1.85
CA CYS A 24 8.93 -9.62 -2.16
C CYS A 24 9.85 -10.78 -2.58
N LEU A 25 10.91 -10.51 -3.34
CA LEU A 25 11.90 -11.52 -3.73
C LEU A 25 12.64 -12.08 -2.51
N GLU A 26 13.06 -11.21 -1.58
CA GLU A 26 13.67 -11.66 -0.33
C GLU A 26 12.71 -12.53 0.50
N ARG A 27 11.42 -12.15 0.56
CA ARG A 27 10.39 -12.98 1.20
C ARG A 27 10.21 -14.33 0.51
N GLY A 28 10.29 -14.40 -0.81
CA GLY A 28 10.16 -15.64 -1.59
C GLY A 28 11.19 -16.70 -1.21
N LYS A 29 12.38 -16.30 -0.73
CA LYS A 29 13.46 -17.22 -0.36
C LYS A 29 13.14 -18.10 0.85
N SER A 30 12.28 -17.64 1.76
CA SER A 30 12.01 -18.31 3.04
C SER A 30 10.52 -18.61 3.29
N SER A 31 9.61 -17.97 2.57
CA SER A 31 8.16 -18.06 2.86
C SER A 31 7.44 -19.25 2.22
N GLY A 32 8.08 -19.96 1.28
CA GLY A 32 7.42 -21.01 0.49
C GLY A 32 6.42 -20.48 -0.55
N ARG A 33 6.33 -19.15 -0.74
CA ARG A 33 5.48 -18.52 -1.75
C ARG A 33 6.08 -18.64 -3.14
N THR A 34 5.39 -19.39 -4.01
CA THR A 34 5.81 -19.58 -5.41
C THR A 34 5.57 -18.35 -6.29
N ASP A 35 4.68 -17.44 -5.87
CA ASP A 35 4.32 -16.22 -6.60
C ASP A 35 5.23 -15.02 -6.30
N ASP A 36 6.17 -15.15 -5.36
CA ASP A 36 7.19 -14.14 -5.07
C ASP A 36 8.39 -14.29 -6.04
N ASN A 37 8.08 -14.24 -7.33
CA ASN A 37 9.05 -14.26 -8.44
C ASN A 37 8.86 -13.02 -9.33
N ARG A 38 9.88 -12.69 -10.14
CA ARG A 38 9.91 -11.42 -10.90
C ARG A 38 8.72 -11.27 -11.85
N GLU A 39 8.34 -12.34 -12.54
CA GLU A 39 7.23 -12.32 -13.52
C GLU A 39 5.89 -12.06 -12.83
N SER A 40 5.60 -12.81 -11.75
CA SER A 40 4.39 -12.65 -10.95
C SER A 40 4.30 -11.27 -10.30
N LEU A 41 5.42 -10.74 -9.79
CA LEU A 41 5.46 -9.42 -9.16
C LEU A 41 5.23 -8.28 -10.17
N GLN A 42 5.79 -8.38 -11.38
CA GLN A 42 5.52 -7.42 -12.45
C GLN A 42 4.04 -7.38 -12.83
N LYS A 43 3.41 -8.56 -12.99
CA LYS A 43 1.96 -8.67 -13.24
C LYS A 43 1.14 -8.04 -12.12
N ARG A 44 1.49 -8.31 -10.85
CA ARG A 44 0.82 -7.73 -9.67
C ARG A 44 0.92 -6.20 -9.64
N ILE A 45 2.08 -5.64 -9.97
CA ILE A 45 2.26 -4.18 -10.04
C ILE A 45 1.40 -3.58 -11.15
N GLN A 46 1.37 -4.20 -12.34
CA GLN A 46 0.51 -3.72 -13.43
C GLN A 46 -0.97 -3.76 -13.04
N THR A 47 -1.45 -4.85 -12.42
CA THR A 47 -2.82 -4.94 -11.92
C THR A 47 -3.11 -3.89 -10.86
N TYR A 48 -2.19 -3.64 -9.93
CA TYR A 48 -2.33 -2.58 -8.94
C TYR A 48 -2.52 -1.21 -9.61
N LEU A 49 -1.68 -0.86 -10.59
CA LEU A 49 -1.76 0.41 -11.30
C LEU A 49 -3.05 0.55 -12.12
N GLN A 50 -3.54 -0.53 -12.71
CA GLN A 50 -4.74 -0.49 -13.56
C GLN A 50 -6.04 -0.52 -12.75
N SER A 51 -6.10 -1.29 -11.67
CA SER A 51 -7.34 -1.60 -10.97
C SER A 51 -7.43 -0.96 -9.59
N THR A 52 -6.31 -0.87 -8.86
CA THR A 52 -6.31 -0.36 -7.48
C THR A 52 -5.99 1.13 -7.41
N ARG A 53 -5.08 1.63 -8.26
CA ARG A 53 -4.70 3.05 -8.26
C ARG A 53 -5.89 4.00 -8.50
N PRO A 54 -6.85 3.72 -9.40
CA PRO A 54 -8.02 4.58 -9.58
C PRO A 54 -8.88 4.72 -8.31
N ILE A 55 -8.88 3.71 -7.43
CA ILE A 55 -9.59 3.78 -6.14
C ILE A 55 -8.89 4.78 -5.22
N ILE A 56 -7.56 4.79 -5.19
CA ILE A 56 -6.77 5.76 -4.43
C ILE A 56 -7.02 7.16 -4.97
N ASP A 57 -6.98 7.35 -6.29
CA ASP A 57 -7.23 8.65 -6.91
C ASP A 57 -8.64 9.16 -6.58
N LEU A 58 -9.66 8.28 -6.59
CA LEU A 58 -11.02 8.63 -6.16
C LEU A 58 -11.05 9.14 -4.70
N TYR A 59 -10.44 8.44 -3.75
CA TYR A 59 -10.40 8.90 -2.36
C TYR A 59 -9.51 10.13 -2.17
N GLN A 60 -8.49 10.32 -3.01
CA GLN A 60 -7.63 11.51 -3.00
C GLN A 60 -8.45 12.75 -3.35
N THR A 61 -9.33 12.68 -4.36
CA THR A 61 -10.23 13.80 -4.69
C THR A 61 -11.23 14.13 -3.58
N GLN A 62 -11.51 13.18 -2.68
CA GLN A 62 -12.36 13.37 -1.51
C GLN A 62 -11.59 13.88 -0.28
N GLY A 63 -10.27 14.11 -0.38
CA GLY A 63 -9.42 14.48 0.76
C GLY A 63 -9.25 13.37 1.80
N LYS A 64 -9.58 12.13 1.43
CA LYS A 64 -9.62 10.97 2.33
C LYS A 64 -8.38 10.08 2.27
N VAL A 65 -7.31 10.48 1.58
CA VAL A 65 -6.07 9.70 1.54
C VAL A 65 -5.07 10.27 2.54
N ARG A 66 -4.41 9.37 3.28
CA ARG A 66 -3.28 9.66 4.16
C ARG A 66 -2.11 8.82 3.67
N THR A 67 -1.16 9.47 3.02
CA THR A 67 0.00 8.80 2.44
C THR A 67 1.12 8.67 3.46
N VAL A 68 1.72 7.49 3.55
CA VAL A 68 2.93 7.21 4.33
C VAL A 68 4.00 6.73 3.36
N ASP A 69 5.15 7.40 3.34
CA ASP A 69 6.31 6.90 2.60
C ASP A 69 6.85 5.64 3.28
N ALA A 70 6.67 4.51 2.59
CA ALA A 70 7.01 3.17 3.04
C ALA A 70 8.38 2.69 2.55
N SER A 71 9.19 3.57 1.94
CA SER A 71 10.57 3.25 1.54
C SER A 71 11.56 3.24 2.72
N ARG A 72 11.21 3.92 3.82
CA ARG A 72 11.99 4.05 5.07
C ARG A 72 12.00 2.77 5.93
N SER A 73 12.69 2.84 7.07
CA SER A 73 12.74 1.75 8.05
C SER A 73 11.36 1.46 8.65
N VAL A 74 11.20 0.25 9.21
CA VAL A 74 9.91 -0.18 9.80
C VAL A 74 9.53 0.74 10.96
N GLU A 75 10.50 1.16 11.77
CA GLU A 75 10.33 2.03 12.92
C GLU A 75 9.82 3.41 12.51
N GLU A 76 10.41 4.01 11.46
CA GLU A 76 9.99 5.29 10.91
C GLU A 76 8.58 5.22 10.30
N VAL A 77 8.33 4.19 9.49
CA VAL A 77 7.01 3.97 8.89
C VAL A 77 5.94 3.80 9.96
N PHE A 78 6.24 3.04 11.02
CA PHE A 78 5.31 2.83 12.13
C PHE A 78 5.05 4.11 12.93
N ALA A 79 6.07 4.95 13.15
CA ALA A 79 5.90 6.24 13.80
C ALA A 79 4.95 7.16 13.00
N ASP A 80 5.09 7.18 11.66
CA ASP A 80 4.21 7.97 10.81
C ASP A 80 2.78 7.44 10.79
N VAL A 81 2.61 6.11 10.75
CA VAL A 81 1.28 5.49 10.85
C VAL A 81 0.61 5.87 12.16
N LYS A 82 1.33 5.82 13.29
CA LYS A 82 0.81 6.27 14.58
C LYS A 82 0.36 7.73 14.53
N ALA A 83 1.21 8.62 14.03
CA ALA A 83 0.89 10.03 13.91
C ALA A 83 -0.37 10.29 13.06
N VAL A 84 -0.58 9.51 11.99
CA VAL A 84 -1.81 9.57 11.19
C VAL A 84 -3.03 9.08 11.99
N LEU A 85 -2.91 7.93 12.66
CA LEU A 85 -4.02 7.35 13.43
C LEU A 85 -4.41 8.23 14.63
N ASP A 86 -3.45 8.77 15.37
CA ASP A 86 -3.67 9.65 16.53
C ASP A 86 -4.33 10.99 16.14
N LYS A 87 -4.18 11.42 14.88
CA LYS A 87 -4.80 12.64 14.36
C LYS A 87 -6.26 12.42 13.88
N GLU A 88 -6.57 11.22 13.41
CA GLU A 88 -7.88 10.88 12.82
C GLU A 88 -8.81 10.14 13.81
N GLY A 89 -8.26 9.56 14.88
CA GLY A 89 -8.99 8.97 16.01
C GLY A 89 -9.39 9.99 17.06
#